data_AF-A0A0D0NGQ1-F1
#
_entry.id   AF-A0A0D0NGQ1-F1
#
_cell.length_a   1.000
_cell.length_b   1.000
_cell.length_c   1.000
_cell.angle_alpha   90.00
_cell.angle_beta   90.00
_cell.angle_gamma   90.00
#
_symmetry.space_group_name_H-M   'P 1'
#
loop_
_entity.id
_entity.type
_entity.pdbx_description
1 polymer ?
#
loop_
_entity_poly.entity_id
_entity_poly.type
_entity_poly.pdbx_seq_one_letter_code
_entity_poly.pdbx_strand_id
1 'polypeptide(L)'
;EVPDYEHIGFPIVDVSADGQFIVTKAPGTGGLITPLTVGEQLLYEIGDPQGYLLPDVICDFSQVRLIQQGKHAVRVHGARGLPPSDQYKVCATGLDGYRCTATCLIAGIDAVAKAERVGQAIIARTSQMFSQRGWAPYREVNVELLGSEATYGQHRRRQDTREVVLKLAVRHPDRQALVLFSREIAQAATGMAPGLTGMVGGRPTVSPLIRLFSFLIDKAHCTLAIECQGQRHPCPLPPLDTLQTDDLPLAADVPKPQGRADASVPLVKLAVARSGDKGNHVNIGVIARAPEYLPWIAEALTPEVVVDWMSHVLDPLLGRVERWYLPGTHSLNFLLENALGGGGAASLRGDPQGKALAQQLLDIQIPVPQSIADQLD
;
A
#
# COMPACT_ATOMS: atom_id res chain seq x y z
N GLU A 1 -4.73 0.92 -24.53
CA GLU A 1 -3.31 0.50 -24.43
C GLU A 1 -2.44 1.72 -24.20
N VAL A 2 -1.34 1.57 -23.45
CA VAL A 2 -0.35 2.63 -23.23
C VAL A 2 0.70 2.52 -24.33
N PRO A 3 0.95 3.57 -25.14
CA PRO A 3 1.91 3.51 -26.22
C PRO A 3 3.35 3.45 -25.68
N ASP A 4 4.19 2.66 -26.35
CA ASP A 4 5.65 2.63 -26.17
C ASP A 4 6.07 2.42 -24.69
N TYR A 5 5.56 1.33 -24.12
CA TYR A 5 5.64 1.05 -22.68
C TYR A 5 7.10 0.91 -22.18
N GLU A 6 7.98 0.43 -23.04
CA GLU A 6 9.41 0.24 -22.82
C GLU A 6 10.19 1.55 -22.64
N HIS A 7 9.68 2.68 -23.15
CA HIS A 7 10.32 4.00 -23.06
C HIS A 7 9.50 5.00 -22.24
N ILE A 8 8.73 4.53 -21.26
CA ILE A 8 8.06 5.42 -20.29
C ILE A 8 9.12 6.12 -19.43
N GLY A 9 9.18 7.45 -19.53
CA GLY A 9 10.03 8.29 -18.70
C GLY A 9 9.30 8.88 -17.49
N PHE A 10 10.06 9.52 -16.59
CA PHE A 10 9.47 10.32 -15.52
C PHE A 10 8.76 11.56 -16.07
N PRO A 11 7.65 12.01 -15.45
CA PRO A 11 6.99 13.23 -15.85
C PRO A 11 7.84 14.47 -15.53
N ILE A 12 7.59 15.54 -16.28
CA ILE A 12 8.17 16.86 -16.05
C ILE A 12 7.08 17.74 -15.47
N VAL A 13 7.38 18.42 -14.35
CA VAL A 13 6.45 19.36 -13.71
C VAL A 13 6.97 20.78 -13.92
N ASP A 14 6.19 21.60 -14.62
CA ASP A 14 6.45 23.03 -14.80
C ASP A 14 5.56 23.82 -13.83
N VAL A 15 6.18 24.49 -12.85
CA VAL A 15 5.50 25.14 -11.71
C VAL A 15 5.50 26.65 -11.91
N SER A 16 4.32 27.25 -11.91
CA SER A 16 4.16 28.70 -11.97
C SER A 16 4.32 29.36 -10.60
N ALA A 17 4.61 30.67 -10.59
CA ALA A 17 4.86 31.44 -9.38
C ALA A 17 3.67 31.46 -8.39
N ASP A 18 2.45 31.18 -8.86
CA ASP A 18 1.24 31.06 -8.05
C ASP A 18 1.00 29.65 -7.49
N GLY A 19 1.99 28.74 -7.64
CA GLY A 19 1.95 27.37 -7.11
C GLY A 19 1.12 26.38 -7.94
N GLN A 20 0.52 26.83 -9.05
CA GLN A 20 -0.09 25.93 -10.02
C GLN A 20 1.01 25.25 -10.85
N PHE A 21 0.69 24.12 -11.47
CA PHE A 21 1.67 23.45 -12.31
C PHE A 21 1.06 22.66 -13.45
N ILE A 22 1.88 22.37 -14.45
CA ILE A 22 1.53 21.50 -15.57
C ILE A 22 2.43 20.27 -15.49
N VAL A 23 1.81 19.10 -15.47
CA VAL A 23 2.50 17.81 -15.60
C VAL A 23 2.57 17.47 -17.09
N THR A 24 3.77 17.19 -17.59
CA THR A 24 4.03 16.80 -18.98
C THR A 24 4.96 15.60 -19.05
N LYS A 25 5.33 15.17 -20.25
CA LYS A 25 6.36 14.17 -20.50
C LYS A 25 7.33 14.63 -21.58
N ALA A 26 8.53 14.07 -21.59
CA ALA A 26 9.51 14.35 -22.63
C ALA A 26 8.96 14.02 -24.04
N PRO A 27 9.25 14.84 -25.06
CA PRO A 27 8.91 14.53 -26.44
C PRO A 27 9.59 13.24 -26.92
N GLY A 28 8.90 12.46 -27.76
CA GLY A 28 9.46 11.24 -28.37
C GLY A 28 9.58 10.02 -27.45
N THR A 29 9.17 10.11 -26.18
CA THR A 29 9.11 8.96 -25.27
C THR A 29 7.73 8.30 -25.27
N GLY A 30 7.59 7.15 -24.61
CA GLY A 30 6.30 6.51 -24.40
C GLY A 30 5.48 7.09 -23.26
N GLY A 31 4.43 6.34 -22.88
CA GLY A 31 3.56 6.65 -21.75
C GLY A 31 2.42 7.63 -22.04
N LEU A 32 1.59 7.85 -21.02
CA LEU A 32 0.42 8.73 -21.06
C LEU A 32 0.48 9.73 -19.91
N ILE A 33 0.01 10.95 -20.18
CA ILE A 33 -0.23 11.99 -19.17
C ILE A 33 -1.67 12.46 -19.37
N THR A 34 -2.53 11.97 -18.51
CA THR A 34 -3.98 12.22 -18.46
C THR A 34 -4.43 12.53 -17.04
N PRO A 35 -5.61 13.16 -16.83
CA PRO A 35 -6.15 13.38 -15.50
C PRO A 35 -6.17 12.13 -14.62
N LEU A 36 -6.49 10.95 -15.19
CA LEU A 36 -6.51 9.71 -14.43
C LEU A 36 -5.10 9.29 -14.00
N THR A 37 -4.10 9.29 -14.89
CA THR A 37 -2.71 8.91 -14.52
C THR A 37 -2.08 9.86 -13.51
N VAL A 38 -2.34 11.17 -13.64
CA VAL A 38 -1.87 12.18 -12.68
C VAL A 38 -2.64 12.06 -11.37
N GLY A 39 -3.93 11.77 -11.44
CA GLY A 39 -4.78 11.54 -10.27
C GLY A 39 -4.37 10.32 -9.45
N GLU A 40 -4.07 9.20 -10.11
CA GLU A 40 -3.56 8.00 -9.43
C GLU A 40 -2.27 8.30 -8.65
N GLN A 41 -1.39 9.15 -9.21
CA GLN A 41 -0.19 9.60 -8.51
C GLN A 41 -0.50 10.64 -7.42
N LEU A 42 -1.49 11.52 -7.62
CA LEU A 42 -1.96 12.49 -6.63
C LEU A 42 -2.47 11.78 -5.38
N LEU A 43 -3.21 10.68 -5.52
CA LEU A 43 -3.78 9.96 -4.37
C LEU A 43 -2.85 8.89 -3.79
N TYR A 44 -1.59 8.80 -4.22
CA TYR A 44 -0.67 7.74 -3.80
C TYR A 44 0.04 8.09 -2.47
N GLU A 45 -0.04 7.18 -1.48
CA GLU A 45 0.66 7.28 -0.18
C GLU A 45 0.27 8.50 0.68
N ILE A 46 -0.99 8.94 0.53
CA ILE A 46 -1.57 10.06 1.29
C ILE A 46 -2.38 9.53 2.49
N GLY A 47 -2.21 10.19 3.64
CA GLY A 47 -3.05 9.98 4.83
C GLY A 47 -4.36 10.75 4.71
N ASP A 48 -4.66 11.61 5.68
CA ASP A 48 -5.71 12.62 5.51
C ASP A 48 -5.33 13.58 4.35
N PRO A 49 -6.11 13.65 3.26
CA PRO A 49 -5.83 14.51 2.12
C PRO A 49 -6.19 16.00 2.34
N GLN A 50 -6.97 16.34 3.38
CA GLN A 50 -7.34 17.72 3.74
C GLN A 50 -6.37 18.31 4.78
N GLY A 51 -5.80 17.45 5.63
CA GLY A 51 -4.84 17.81 6.67
C GLY A 51 -3.50 17.10 6.52
N TYR A 52 -2.97 16.98 5.30
CA TYR A 52 -1.78 16.17 5.07
C TYR A 52 -0.52 16.82 5.65
N LEU A 53 -0.01 16.26 6.74
CA LEU A 53 1.13 16.78 7.47
C LEU A 53 2.48 16.56 6.74
N LEU A 54 3.10 17.68 6.35
CA LEU A 54 4.50 17.80 5.97
C LEU A 54 5.28 18.59 7.04
N PRO A 55 6.64 18.58 7.02
CA PRO A 55 7.44 19.21 8.08
C PRO A 55 7.19 20.71 8.29
N ASP A 56 6.88 21.43 7.22
CA ASP A 56 6.82 22.88 7.12
C ASP A 56 5.47 23.42 6.61
N VAL A 57 4.56 22.55 6.20
CA VAL A 57 3.25 22.91 5.65
C VAL A 57 2.24 21.80 5.94
N ILE A 58 0.98 22.18 6.14
CA ILE A 58 -0.15 21.23 6.08
C ILE A 58 -0.79 21.38 4.70
N CYS A 59 -0.91 20.29 3.95
CA CYS A 59 -1.48 20.33 2.61
C CYS A 59 -2.95 19.93 2.60
N ASP A 60 -3.77 20.74 1.93
CA ASP A 60 -5.13 20.40 1.54
C ASP A 60 -5.18 20.14 0.02
N PHE A 61 -5.48 18.89 -0.33
CA PHE A 61 -5.63 18.40 -1.70
C PHE A 61 -7.09 18.23 -2.14
N SER A 62 -8.07 18.50 -1.26
CA SER A 62 -9.49 18.19 -1.50
C SER A 62 -10.08 18.90 -2.72
N GLN A 63 -9.60 20.10 -3.02
CA GLN A 63 -10.07 20.94 -4.13
C GLN A 63 -9.13 20.92 -5.34
N VAL A 64 -8.16 20.00 -5.39
CA VAL A 64 -7.28 19.84 -6.55
C VAL A 64 -8.11 19.47 -7.77
N ARG A 65 -7.89 20.17 -8.88
CA ARG A 65 -8.52 19.89 -10.17
C ARG A 65 -7.46 19.50 -11.19
N LEU A 66 -7.80 18.52 -12.02
CA LEU A 66 -6.94 17.97 -13.05
C LEU A 66 -7.57 18.27 -14.42
N ILE A 67 -6.94 19.16 -15.18
CA ILE A 67 -7.49 19.63 -16.46
C ILE A 67 -6.54 19.21 -17.58
N GLN A 68 -7.04 18.38 -18.51
CA GLN A 68 -6.27 17.99 -19.70
C GLN A 68 -5.94 19.23 -20.54
N GLN A 69 -4.67 19.35 -20.94
CA GLN A 69 -4.18 20.35 -21.86
C GLN A 69 -3.39 19.67 -22.97
N GLY A 70 -3.92 19.65 -24.19
CA GLY A 70 -3.30 18.89 -25.29
C GLY A 70 -3.23 17.38 -24.99
N LYS A 71 -2.36 16.65 -25.69
CA LYS A 71 -2.33 15.18 -25.66
C LYS A 71 -1.64 14.58 -24.41
N HIS A 72 -0.58 15.23 -23.93
CA HIS A 72 0.25 14.73 -22.82
C HIS A 72 0.61 15.84 -21.83
N ALA A 73 -0.33 16.72 -21.54
CA ALA A 73 -0.18 17.68 -20.46
C ALA A 73 -1.46 17.78 -19.63
N VAL A 74 -1.28 17.92 -18.31
CA VAL A 74 -2.38 18.08 -17.36
C VAL A 74 -2.03 19.26 -16.47
N ARG A 75 -2.88 20.29 -16.48
CA ARG A 75 -2.80 21.38 -15.51
C ARG A 75 -3.39 20.92 -14.19
N VAL A 76 -2.65 21.18 -13.12
CA VAL A 76 -3.01 20.87 -11.74
C VAL A 76 -3.08 22.18 -10.97
N HIS A 77 -4.20 22.43 -10.31
CA HIS A 77 -4.39 23.60 -9.46
C HIS A 77 -5.40 23.32 -8.36
N GLY A 78 -5.45 24.19 -7.34
CA GLY A 78 -6.40 24.07 -6.22
C GLY A 78 -5.85 23.40 -4.97
N ALA A 79 -4.61 22.89 -5.00
CA ALA A 79 -3.88 22.52 -3.79
C ALA A 79 -3.64 23.76 -2.93
N ARG A 80 -3.77 23.62 -1.61
CA ARG A 80 -3.51 24.71 -0.65
C ARG A 80 -2.47 24.28 0.37
N GLY A 81 -1.53 25.16 0.63
CA GLY A 81 -0.63 25.07 1.78
C GLY A 81 -1.21 25.88 2.94
N LEU A 82 -1.26 25.27 4.11
CA LEU A 82 -1.71 25.84 5.36
C LEU A 82 -0.52 25.91 6.34
N PRO A 83 -0.60 26.75 7.40
CA PRO A 83 0.47 26.83 8.39
C PRO A 83 0.85 25.45 8.95
N PRO A 84 2.13 25.21 9.30
CA PRO A 84 2.56 23.93 9.85
C PRO A 84 1.93 23.65 11.21
N SER A 85 2.02 22.41 11.69
CA SER A 85 1.71 22.11 13.09
C SER A 85 2.84 22.53 14.04
N ASP A 86 2.57 22.47 15.34
CA ASP A 86 3.54 22.62 16.43
C ASP A 86 4.35 21.35 16.69
N GLN A 87 4.28 20.35 15.80
CA GLN A 87 4.96 19.07 15.94
C GLN A 87 5.94 18.78 14.80
N TYR A 88 7.03 18.08 15.09
CA TYR A 88 7.89 17.47 14.08
C TYR A 88 7.40 16.08 13.73
N LYS A 89 7.51 15.74 12.44
CA LYS A 89 7.31 14.39 11.93
C LYS A 89 8.58 13.58 12.12
N VAL A 90 8.50 12.50 12.88
CA VAL A 90 9.63 11.62 13.18
C VAL A 90 9.51 10.31 12.41
N CYS A 91 10.62 9.92 11.79
CA CYS A 91 10.85 8.63 11.17
C CYS A 91 11.98 7.96 11.95
N ALA A 92 11.63 7.07 12.88
CA ALA A 92 12.60 6.35 13.70
C ALA A 92 12.67 4.88 13.28
N THR A 93 13.85 4.28 13.32
CA THR A 93 14.02 2.86 13.00
C THR A 93 14.68 2.12 14.15
N GLY A 94 14.31 0.86 14.32
CA GLY A 94 14.87 -0.01 15.36
C GLY A 94 15.05 -1.44 14.86
N LEU A 95 16.09 -2.11 15.36
CA LEU A 95 16.29 -3.53 15.13
C LEU A 95 15.21 -4.32 15.87
N ASP A 96 14.52 -5.21 15.14
CA ASP A 96 13.36 -5.94 15.63
C ASP A 96 13.48 -7.46 15.37
N GLY A 97 14.70 -7.96 15.56
CA GLY A 97 15.10 -9.35 15.37
C GLY A 97 15.65 -9.61 13.97
N TYR A 98 15.42 -10.83 13.49
CA TYR A 98 15.90 -11.30 12.19
C TYR A 98 14.76 -11.90 11.39
N ARG A 99 14.90 -11.91 10.07
CA ARG A 99 14.01 -12.60 9.14
C ARG A 99 14.77 -13.54 8.22
N CYS A 100 14.05 -14.52 7.70
CA CYS A 100 14.53 -15.43 6.67
C CYS A 100 13.36 -15.82 5.77
N THR A 101 13.56 -15.76 4.45
CA THR A 101 12.51 -16.07 3.46
C THR A 101 13.00 -17.13 2.51
N ALA A 102 12.26 -18.23 2.44
CA ALA A 102 12.47 -19.32 1.50
C ALA A 102 11.38 -19.28 0.43
N THR A 103 11.77 -19.44 -0.84
CA THR A 103 10.86 -19.46 -1.97
C THR A 103 11.17 -20.63 -2.87
N CYS A 104 10.18 -21.47 -3.18
CA CYS A 104 10.33 -22.59 -4.11
C CYS A 104 9.09 -22.81 -4.97
N LEU A 105 9.30 -23.31 -6.18
CA LEU A 105 8.25 -23.75 -7.09
C LEU A 105 7.77 -25.14 -6.68
N ILE A 106 6.45 -25.35 -6.67
CA ILE A 106 5.84 -26.67 -6.59
C ILE A 106 4.93 -26.84 -7.80
N ALA A 107 5.26 -27.80 -8.64
CA ALA A 107 4.53 -28.08 -9.87
C ALA A 107 3.95 -29.50 -9.89
N GLY A 108 2.90 -29.70 -10.68
CA GLY A 108 2.22 -30.98 -10.91
C GLY A 108 0.88 -31.10 -10.18
N ILE A 109 0.36 -32.32 -10.17
CA ILE A 109 -0.92 -32.66 -9.52
C ILE A 109 -0.87 -32.25 -8.04
N ASP A 110 -1.97 -31.68 -7.56
CA ASP A 110 -2.16 -31.21 -6.18
C ASP A 110 -1.11 -30.19 -5.72
N ALA A 111 -0.62 -29.31 -6.61
CA ALA A 111 0.44 -28.35 -6.29
C ALA A 111 0.16 -27.52 -5.03
N VAL A 112 -1.06 -26.99 -4.89
CA VAL A 112 -1.48 -26.20 -3.72
C VAL A 112 -1.41 -27.05 -2.43
N ALA A 113 -2.06 -28.22 -2.41
CA ALA A 113 -2.09 -29.08 -1.23
C ALA A 113 -0.68 -29.57 -0.82
N LYS A 114 0.17 -29.90 -1.80
CA LYS A 114 1.59 -30.23 -1.55
C LYS A 114 2.33 -29.05 -0.93
N ALA A 115 2.12 -27.84 -1.44
CA ALA A 115 2.77 -26.63 -0.94
C ALA A 115 2.35 -26.30 0.49
N GLU A 116 1.05 -26.38 0.81
CA GLU A 116 0.55 -26.23 2.18
C GLU A 116 1.21 -27.24 3.12
N ARG A 117 1.21 -28.53 2.72
CA ARG A 117 1.77 -29.60 3.54
C ARG A 117 3.28 -29.45 3.78
N VAL A 118 4.04 -29.05 2.75
CA VAL A 118 5.48 -28.79 2.83
C VAL A 118 5.77 -27.59 3.73
N GLY A 119 5.08 -26.47 3.56
CA GLY A 119 5.24 -25.28 4.40
C GLY A 119 4.98 -25.59 5.88
N GLN A 120 3.87 -26.28 6.16
CA GLN A 120 3.54 -26.75 7.51
C GLN A 120 4.59 -27.72 8.09
N ALA A 121 5.10 -28.65 7.27
CA ALA A 121 6.13 -29.61 7.70
C ALA A 121 7.42 -28.92 8.13
N ILE A 122 7.89 -27.96 7.34
CA ILE A 122 9.13 -27.21 7.61
C ILE A 122 9.00 -26.44 8.92
N ILE A 123 7.88 -25.72 9.11
CA ILE A 123 7.63 -24.94 10.32
C ILE A 123 7.49 -25.83 11.54
N ALA A 124 6.71 -26.92 11.47
CA ALA A 124 6.56 -27.86 12.58
C ALA A 124 7.91 -28.48 12.99
N ARG A 125 8.69 -28.95 12.02
CA ARG A 125 10.00 -29.58 12.26
C ARG A 125 11.00 -28.61 12.89
N THR A 126 11.12 -27.41 12.34
CA THR A 126 12.04 -26.39 12.87
C THR A 126 11.59 -25.90 14.24
N SER A 127 10.28 -25.74 14.48
CA SER A 127 9.76 -25.40 15.82
C SER A 127 10.08 -26.48 16.86
N GLN A 128 9.95 -27.76 16.51
CA GLN A 128 10.37 -28.85 17.39
C GLN A 128 11.87 -28.78 17.70
N MET A 129 12.70 -28.50 16.69
CA MET A 129 14.15 -28.32 16.86
C MET A 129 14.51 -27.11 17.73
N PHE A 130 13.70 -26.05 17.71
CA PHE A 130 13.85 -24.89 18.59
C PHE A 130 13.54 -25.28 20.03
N SER A 131 12.41 -25.95 20.28
CA SER A 131 12.03 -26.43 21.61
C SER A 131 13.07 -27.38 22.22
N GLN A 132 13.62 -28.31 21.42
CA GLN A 132 14.70 -29.22 21.87
C GLN A 132 15.99 -28.49 22.26
N ARG A 133 16.22 -27.29 21.73
CA ARG A 133 17.41 -26.45 22.02
C ARG A 133 17.12 -25.37 23.08
N GLY A 134 15.89 -25.30 23.59
CA GLY A 134 15.47 -24.22 24.50
C GLY A 134 15.43 -22.84 23.84
N TRP A 135 15.28 -22.77 22.51
CA TRP A 135 15.11 -21.51 21.80
C TRP A 135 13.65 -21.04 21.84
N ALA A 136 13.47 -19.72 21.72
CA ALA A 136 12.14 -19.13 21.61
C ALA A 136 11.38 -19.67 20.38
N PRO A 137 10.03 -19.62 20.37
CA PRO A 137 9.27 -19.86 19.15
C PRO A 137 9.49 -18.73 18.13
N TYR A 138 9.05 -18.97 16.89
CA TYR A 138 8.91 -17.89 15.90
C TYR A 138 8.04 -16.76 16.47
N ARG A 139 8.47 -15.52 16.25
CA ARG A 139 7.62 -14.35 16.55
C ARG A 139 6.52 -14.19 15.51
N GLU A 140 6.81 -14.60 14.27
CA GLU A 140 5.88 -14.51 13.16
C GLU A 140 6.27 -15.53 12.09
N VAL A 141 5.25 -16.13 11.46
CA VAL A 141 5.37 -17.04 10.33
C VAL A 141 4.34 -16.60 9.29
N ASN A 142 4.79 -16.35 8.07
CA ASN A 142 3.96 -16.04 6.92
C ASN A 142 4.19 -17.10 5.83
N VAL A 143 3.12 -17.77 5.43
CA VAL A 143 3.11 -18.78 4.36
C VAL A 143 2.20 -18.25 3.26
N GLU A 144 2.74 -18.07 2.06
CA GLU A 144 1.99 -17.60 0.90
C GLU A 144 2.20 -18.55 -0.27
N LEU A 145 1.12 -18.87 -0.98
CA LEU A 145 1.11 -19.73 -2.15
C LEU A 145 0.79 -18.88 -3.39
N LEU A 146 1.83 -18.32 -4.01
CA LEU A 146 1.63 -17.46 -5.17
C LEU A 146 1.20 -18.32 -6.36
N GLY A 147 0.17 -17.89 -7.07
CA GLY A 147 -0.51 -18.67 -8.12
C GLY A 147 -1.85 -19.28 -7.67
N SER A 148 -2.16 -19.30 -6.37
CA SER A 148 -3.48 -19.70 -5.84
C SER A 148 -4.31 -18.51 -5.33
N GLU A 149 -4.11 -17.33 -5.93
CA GLU A 149 -4.75 -16.07 -5.50
C GLU A 149 -4.58 -15.78 -3.99
N ALA A 150 -3.44 -16.17 -3.40
CA ALA A 150 -3.19 -16.00 -1.96
C ALA A 150 -3.30 -14.55 -1.48
N THR A 151 -3.07 -13.57 -2.37
CA THR A 151 -3.19 -12.14 -2.06
C THR A 151 -4.62 -11.66 -1.88
N TYR A 152 -5.64 -12.42 -2.32
CA TYR A 152 -7.06 -12.05 -2.24
C TYR A 152 -7.76 -12.52 -0.95
N GLY A 153 -7.03 -13.21 -0.05
CA GLY A 153 -7.59 -13.71 1.21
C GLY A 153 -8.83 -14.59 1.00
N GLN A 154 -9.93 -14.23 1.65
CA GLN A 154 -11.22 -14.94 1.54
C GLN A 154 -11.86 -14.83 0.14
N HIS A 155 -11.46 -13.85 -0.67
CA HIS A 155 -12.01 -13.62 -2.00
C HIS A 155 -11.31 -14.43 -3.10
N ARG A 156 -10.35 -15.28 -2.73
CA ARG A 156 -9.68 -16.21 -3.65
C ARG A 156 -10.69 -17.15 -4.33
N ARG A 157 -10.55 -17.32 -5.63
CA ARG A 157 -11.36 -18.17 -6.53
C ARG A 157 -10.54 -19.33 -7.09
N ARG A 158 -9.23 -19.18 -7.25
CA ARG A 158 -8.33 -20.21 -7.80
C ARG A 158 -7.54 -20.95 -6.73
N GLN A 159 -7.84 -22.25 -6.57
CA GLN A 159 -7.15 -23.14 -5.62
C GLN A 159 -6.71 -24.46 -6.29
N ASP A 160 -7.04 -24.64 -7.56
CA ASP A 160 -6.87 -25.83 -8.37
C ASP A 160 -5.80 -25.63 -9.47
N THR A 161 -4.73 -24.90 -9.15
CA THR A 161 -3.60 -24.70 -10.06
C THR A 161 -2.60 -25.87 -9.99
N ARG A 162 -1.91 -26.11 -11.12
CA ARG A 162 -0.85 -27.12 -11.27
C ARG A 162 0.54 -26.58 -11.01
N GLU A 163 0.66 -25.31 -10.66
CA GLU A 163 1.92 -24.67 -10.28
C GLU A 163 1.66 -23.56 -9.27
N VAL A 164 2.46 -23.55 -8.20
CA VAL A 164 2.50 -22.47 -7.22
C VAL A 164 3.91 -22.21 -6.76
N VAL A 165 4.17 -20.99 -6.33
CA VAL A 165 5.37 -20.66 -5.58
C VAL A 165 5.03 -20.62 -4.09
N LEU A 166 5.61 -21.55 -3.33
CA LEU A 166 5.60 -21.50 -1.88
C LEU A 166 6.61 -20.44 -1.42
N LYS A 167 6.11 -19.38 -0.79
CA LYS A 167 6.91 -18.38 -0.08
C LYS A 167 6.70 -18.57 1.42
N LEU A 168 7.78 -18.90 2.12
CA LEU A 168 7.82 -19.10 3.56
C LEU A 168 8.72 -18.05 4.19
N ALA A 169 8.13 -17.05 4.84
CA ALA A 169 8.85 -16.00 5.54
C ALA A 169 8.67 -16.15 7.05
N VAL A 170 9.77 -16.10 7.80
CA VAL A 170 9.77 -16.28 9.25
C VAL A 170 10.55 -15.19 9.95
N ARG A 171 10.13 -14.86 11.17
CA ARG A 171 10.79 -13.90 12.05
C ARG A 171 11.13 -14.51 13.41
N HIS A 172 12.33 -14.22 13.88
CA HIS A 172 12.84 -14.74 15.16
C HIS A 172 13.81 -13.75 15.82
N PRO A 173 13.85 -13.63 17.17
CA PRO A 173 14.79 -12.74 17.86
C PRO A 173 16.25 -13.20 17.75
N ASP A 174 16.50 -14.50 17.67
CA ASP A 174 17.83 -15.09 17.52
C ASP A 174 18.12 -15.44 16.05
N ARG A 175 19.27 -14.96 15.56
CA ARG A 175 19.80 -15.24 14.21
C ARG A 175 20.13 -16.73 14.02
N GLN A 176 20.61 -17.42 15.04
CA GLN A 176 21.04 -18.82 14.94
C GLN A 176 19.85 -19.75 14.65
N ALA A 177 18.68 -19.46 15.22
CA ALA A 177 17.45 -20.18 14.93
C ALA A 177 17.07 -20.09 13.44
N LEU A 178 17.26 -18.92 12.83
CA LEU A 178 16.97 -18.74 11.39
C LEU A 178 18.04 -19.35 10.48
N VAL A 179 19.28 -19.46 10.94
CA VAL A 179 20.31 -20.24 10.24
C VAL A 179 19.93 -21.73 10.23
N LEU A 180 19.39 -22.25 11.34
CA LEU A 180 18.85 -23.62 11.38
C LEU A 180 17.68 -23.77 10.39
N PHE A 181 16.68 -22.88 10.45
CA PHE A 181 15.55 -22.88 9.52
C PHE A 181 16.03 -22.91 8.05
N SER A 182 16.96 -22.02 7.68
CA SER A 182 17.52 -21.93 6.33
C SER A 182 18.17 -23.24 5.86
N ARG A 183 18.82 -23.98 6.76
CA ARG A 183 19.42 -25.29 6.44
C ARG A 183 18.36 -26.37 6.17
N GLU A 184 17.23 -26.34 6.87
CA GLU A 184 16.16 -27.34 6.71
C GLU A 184 15.40 -27.20 5.38
N ILE A 185 15.47 -26.05 4.71
CA ILE A 185 14.86 -25.84 3.38
C ILE A 185 15.45 -26.79 2.34
N ALA A 186 16.76 -27.01 2.36
CA ALA A 186 17.41 -27.93 1.42
C ALA A 186 16.96 -29.39 1.62
N GLN A 187 16.72 -29.80 2.87
CA GLN A 187 16.22 -31.14 3.19
C GLN A 187 14.79 -31.33 2.69
N ALA A 188 13.96 -30.29 2.76
CA ALA A 188 12.60 -30.33 2.23
C ALA A 188 12.59 -30.58 0.72
N ALA A 189 13.51 -29.94 -0.02
CA ALA A 189 13.58 -30.06 -1.48
C ALA A 189 13.86 -31.48 -1.98
N THR A 190 14.62 -32.29 -1.23
CA THR A 190 14.99 -33.65 -1.64
C THR A 190 14.20 -34.75 -0.93
N GLY A 191 13.53 -34.44 0.18
CA GLY A 191 12.91 -35.44 1.06
C GLY A 191 11.40 -35.31 1.27
N MET A 192 10.75 -34.26 0.76
CA MET A 192 9.31 -34.04 0.92
C MET A 192 8.54 -34.28 -0.39
N ALA A 193 7.59 -33.42 -0.73
CA ALA A 193 6.64 -33.67 -1.81
C ALA A 193 7.30 -33.63 -3.21
N PRO A 194 6.95 -34.55 -4.12
CA PRO A 194 7.44 -34.52 -5.49
C PRO A 194 6.92 -33.30 -6.25
N GLY A 195 7.76 -32.75 -7.13
CA GLY A 195 7.48 -31.53 -7.90
C GLY A 195 7.92 -30.24 -7.22
N LEU A 196 8.52 -30.32 -6.02
CA LEU A 196 9.25 -29.21 -5.41
C LEU A 196 10.57 -28.99 -6.15
N THR A 197 10.75 -27.80 -6.72
CA THR A 197 11.95 -27.43 -7.48
C THR A 197 12.19 -25.92 -7.39
N GLY A 198 13.24 -25.43 -8.05
CA GLY A 198 13.45 -24.00 -8.27
C GLY A 198 13.51 -23.18 -6.97
N MET A 199 14.39 -23.56 -6.03
CA MET A 199 14.69 -22.70 -4.87
C MET A 199 15.26 -21.37 -5.36
N VAL A 200 14.44 -20.32 -5.31
CA VAL A 200 14.81 -18.98 -5.79
C VAL A 200 15.86 -18.40 -4.85
N GLY A 201 17.03 -18.03 -5.41
CA GLY A 201 18.15 -17.50 -4.62
C GLY A 201 18.93 -18.55 -3.81
N GLY A 202 18.67 -19.85 -4.01
CA GLY A 202 19.39 -20.92 -3.33
C GLY A 202 19.06 -21.04 -1.85
N ARG A 203 20.09 -21.12 -0.98
CA ARG A 203 19.89 -21.19 0.46
C ARG A 203 19.39 -19.83 0.99
N PRO A 204 18.26 -19.77 1.70
CA PRO A 204 17.73 -18.52 2.24
C PRO A 204 18.72 -17.78 3.14
N THR A 205 18.88 -16.48 2.89
CA THR A 205 19.77 -15.62 3.68
C THR A 205 19.02 -15.06 4.89
N VAL A 206 19.66 -15.13 6.05
CA VAL A 206 19.16 -14.50 7.28
C VAL A 206 19.59 -13.03 7.31
N SER A 207 18.63 -12.11 7.39
CA SER A 207 18.88 -10.67 7.48
C SER A 207 18.34 -10.08 8.79
N PRO A 208 18.92 -8.97 9.29
CA PRO A 208 18.26 -8.14 10.29
C PRO A 208 16.88 -7.70 9.78
N LEU A 209 15.92 -7.58 10.71
CA LEU A 209 14.62 -6.99 10.44
C LEU A 209 14.57 -5.63 11.13
N ILE A 210 14.41 -4.56 10.35
CA ILE A 210 14.33 -3.19 10.85
C ILE A 210 12.87 -2.75 10.80
N ARG A 211 12.35 -2.28 11.94
CA ARG A 211 11.00 -1.73 12.04
C ARG A 211 11.06 -0.21 11.97
N LEU A 212 10.13 0.36 11.22
CA LEU A 212 9.91 1.79 11.11
C LEU A 212 8.81 2.23 12.10
N PHE A 213 9.05 3.33 12.79
CA PHE A 213 8.09 4.01 13.66
C PHE A 213 7.89 5.42 13.12
N SER A 214 6.64 5.79 12.87
CA SER A 214 6.24 7.13 12.43
C SER A 214 5.35 7.74 13.49
N PHE A 215 5.74 8.89 14.03
CA PHE A 215 4.98 9.60 15.05
C PHE A 215 5.29 11.10 15.00
N LEU A 216 4.49 11.87 15.71
CA LEU A 216 4.68 13.31 15.88
C LEU A 216 5.30 13.58 17.26
N ILE A 217 6.21 14.56 17.33
CA ILE A 217 6.80 15.03 18.59
C ILE A 217 6.64 16.55 18.67
N ASP A 218 6.25 17.04 19.84
CA ASP A 218 6.18 18.49 20.11
C ASP A 218 7.54 19.16 19.82
N LYS A 219 7.51 20.24 19.04
CA LYS A 219 8.69 21.03 18.70
C LYS A 219 9.37 21.60 19.96
N ALA A 220 8.63 21.87 21.03
CA ALA A 220 9.14 22.35 22.31
C ALA A 220 10.08 21.34 23.01
N HIS A 221 9.95 20.05 22.71
CA HIS A 221 10.85 19.01 23.23
C HIS A 221 12.15 18.85 22.43
N CYS A 222 12.33 19.63 21.35
CA CYS A 222 13.46 19.49 20.44
C CYS A 222 14.30 20.78 20.40
N THR A 223 15.62 20.66 20.59
CA THR A 223 16.55 21.79 20.44
C THR A 223 17.24 21.74 19.09
N LEU A 224 16.92 22.71 18.23
CA LEU A 224 17.51 22.82 16.89
C LEU A 224 18.93 23.39 16.92
N ALA A 225 19.81 22.76 16.17
CA ALA A 225 21.16 23.24 15.93
C ALA A 225 21.69 22.75 14.58
N ILE A 226 22.59 23.50 13.99
CA ILE A 226 23.36 23.12 12.81
C ILE A 226 24.75 22.71 13.29
N GLU A 227 25.21 21.53 12.90
CA GLU A 227 26.60 21.13 13.07
C GLU A 227 27.35 21.37 11.76
N CYS A 228 28.37 22.21 11.81
CA CYS A 228 29.23 22.52 10.68
C CYS A 228 30.68 22.56 11.15
N GLN A 229 31.57 21.80 10.49
CA GLN A 229 33.00 21.74 10.83
C GLN A 229 33.29 21.37 12.30
N GLY A 230 32.46 20.49 12.89
CA GLY A 230 32.59 20.09 14.30
C GLY A 230 32.17 21.15 15.32
N GLN A 231 31.62 22.29 14.86
CA GLN A 231 31.01 23.30 15.71
C GLN A 231 29.49 23.22 15.61
N ARG A 232 28.83 23.33 16.76
CA ARG A 232 27.37 23.30 16.87
C ARG A 232 26.85 24.72 17.08
N HIS A 233 26.01 25.18 16.16
CA HIS A 233 25.41 26.51 16.18
C HIS A 233 23.90 26.39 16.44
N PRO A 234 23.34 27.10 17.45
CA PRO A 234 21.89 27.16 17.63
C PRO A 234 21.19 27.64 16.36
N CYS A 235 20.05 27.03 16.01
CA CYS A 235 19.28 27.39 14.82
C CYS A 235 17.82 27.64 15.22
N PRO A 236 17.51 28.81 15.82
CA PRO A 236 16.12 29.17 16.10
C PRO A 236 15.37 29.38 14.78
N LEU A 237 14.18 28.79 14.68
CA LEU A 237 13.26 29.08 13.57
C LEU A 237 12.47 30.35 13.87
N PRO A 238 12.04 31.10 12.84
CA PRO A 238 11.11 32.21 13.04
C PRO A 238 9.81 31.69 13.69
N PRO A 239 9.12 32.52 14.48
CA PRO A 239 7.78 32.17 14.95
C PRO A 239 6.88 31.99 13.72
N LEU A 240 6.18 30.86 13.66
CA LEU A 240 5.20 30.57 12.63
C LEU A 240 3.85 30.42 13.31
N ASP A 241 2.80 30.90 12.66
CA ASP A 241 1.46 30.49 13.02
C ASP A 241 1.38 28.96 12.92
N THR A 242 0.73 28.34 13.91
CA THR A 242 0.56 26.89 13.95
C THR A 242 -0.90 26.54 13.76
N LEU A 243 -1.17 25.45 13.04
CA LEU A 243 -2.51 24.93 12.83
C LEU A 243 -2.60 23.50 13.35
N GLN A 244 -3.66 23.20 14.11
CA GLN A 244 -4.03 21.83 14.43
C GLN A 244 -4.94 21.31 13.33
N THR A 245 -4.76 20.05 12.90
CA THR A 245 -5.58 19.46 11.83
C THR A 245 -7.06 19.37 12.22
N ASP A 246 -7.35 19.31 13.52
CA ASP A 246 -8.72 19.28 14.04
C ASP A 246 -9.46 20.61 13.84
N ASP A 247 -8.73 21.71 13.60
CA ASP A 247 -9.29 23.03 13.31
C ASP A 247 -9.66 23.19 11.82
N LEU A 248 -9.35 22.20 10.98
CA LEU A 248 -9.68 22.24 9.56
C LEU A 248 -11.21 22.19 9.35
N PRO A 249 -11.73 22.87 8.31
CA PRO A 249 -13.15 22.83 8.01
C PRO A 249 -13.62 21.38 7.77
N LEU A 250 -14.85 21.11 8.17
CA LEU A 250 -15.47 19.80 7.97
C LEU A 250 -15.43 19.41 6.50
N ALA A 251 -15.17 18.11 6.26
CA ALA A 251 -15.16 17.54 4.94
C ALA A 251 -16.49 17.78 4.21
N ALA A 252 -16.41 18.03 2.91
CA ALA A 252 -17.62 18.16 2.08
C ALA A 252 -18.43 16.86 2.10
N ASP A 253 -19.76 17.00 2.09
CA ASP A 253 -20.66 15.85 1.98
C ASP A 253 -20.44 15.10 0.67
N VAL A 254 -20.40 13.78 0.78
CA VAL A 254 -20.37 12.88 -0.38
C VAL A 254 -21.68 13.01 -1.15
N PRO A 255 -21.66 13.20 -2.48
CA PRO A 255 -22.88 13.25 -3.27
C PRO A 255 -23.61 11.90 -3.22
N LYS A 256 -24.93 11.95 -3.03
CA LYS A 256 -25.78 10.74 -3.01
C LYS A 256 -26.25 10.37 -4.42
N PRO A 257 -26.35 9.08 -4.76
CA PRO A 257 -26.88 8.65 -6.04
C PRO A 257 -28.36 9.04 -6.17
N GLN A 258 -28.79 9.30 -7.41
CA GLN A 258 -30.18 9.59 -7.74
C GLN A 258 -30.74 8.48 -8.63
N GLY A 259 -31.90 7.94 -8.26
CA GLY A 259 -32.55 6.85 -8.99
C GLY A 259 -32.34 5.48 -8.34
N ARG A 260 -32.67 4.42 -9.08
CA ARG A 260 -32.60 3.03 -8.62
C ARG A 260 -31.35 2.35 -9.19
N ALA A 261 -30.65 1.58 -8.37
CA ALA A 261 -29.70 0.59 -8.84
C ALA A 261 -30.45 -0.69 -9.22
N ASP A 262 -30.49 -1.00 -10.51
CA ASP A 262 -31.10 -2.21 -11.09
C ASP A 262 -30.11 -3.06 -11.90
N ALA A 263 -28.83 -2.67 -11.90
CA ALA A 263 -27.70 -3.42 -12.44
C ALA A 263 -26.49 -3.37 -11.48
N SER A 264 -25.41 -4.09 -11.82
CA SER A 264 -24.16 -4.09 -11.07
C SER A 264 -22.97 -4.33 -11.98
N VAL A 265 -21.89 -3.57 -11.79
CA VAL A 265 -20.66 -3.66 -12.58
C VAL A 265 -19.43 -3.66 -11.67
N PRO A 266 -18.30 -4.29 -12.04
CA PRO A 266 -17.08 -4.21 -11.24
C PRO A 266 -16.55 -2.77 -11.17
N LEU A 267 -16.00 -2.37 -10.03
CA LEU A 267 -15.47 -1.03 -9.77
C LEU A 267 -14.44 -0.59 -10.84
N VAL A 268 -13.67 -1.51 -11.41
CA VAL A 268 -12.73 -1.22 -12.52
C VAL A 268 -13.36 -0.52 -13.73
N LYS A 269 -14.66 -0.78 -14.00
CA LYS A 269 -15.41 -0.16 -15.09
C LYS A 269 -15.76 1.30 -14.78
N LEU A 270 -15.89 1.64 -13.50
CA LEU A 270 -16.32 2.97 -13.04
C LEU A 270 -15.15 3.84 -12.55
N ALA A 271 -14.04 3.24 -12.11
CA ALA A 271 -12.94 3.94 -11.46
C ALA A 271 -11.56 3.44 -11.89
N VAL A 272 -10.55 4.27 -11.63
CA VAL A 272 -9.15 3.86 -11.49
C VAL A 272 -8.77 3.89 -10.02
N ALA A 273 -7.82 3.07 -9.61
CA ALA A 273 -7.40 3.01 -8.22
C ALA A 273 -5.92 2.67 -8.08
N ARG A 274 -5.28 3.29 -7.09
CA ARG A 274 -3.88 3.04 -6.74
C ARG A 274 -3.70 3.00 -5.24
N SER A 275 -2.80 2.13 -4.78
CA SER A 275 -2.48 1.98 -3.37
C SER A 275 -0.98 1.95 -3.13
N GLY A 276 -0.59 2.31 -1.92
CA GLY A 276 0.80 2.35 -1.48
C GLY A 276 0.91 2.44 0.03
N ASP A 277 2.13 2.33 0.54
CA ASP A 277 2.36 2.30 1.97
C ASP A 277 2.35 3.70 2.60
N LYS A 278 1.85 3.75 3.82
CA LYS A 278 1.99 4.91 4.70
C LYS A 278 2.55 4.43 6.04
N GLY A 279 3.84 4.11 6.07
CA GLY A 279 4.46 3.48 7.24
C GLY A 279 3.95 2.04 7.41
N ASN A 280 3.18 1.78 8.47
CA ASN A 280 2.50 0.48 8.67
C ASN A 280 1.06 0.46 8.13
N HIS A 281 0.57 1.59 7.61
CA HIS A 281 -0.77 1.71 7.03
C HIS A 281 -0.71 1.53 5.51
N VAL A 282 -1.85 1.29 4.88
CA VAL A 282 -2.03 1.33 3.42
C VAL A 282 -2.95 2.46 3.08
N ASN A 283 -2.57 3.25 2.09
CA ASN A 283 -3.47 4.17 1.43
C ASN A 283 -4.06 3.53 0.16
N ILE A 284 -5.35 3.75 -0.10
CA ILE A 284 -6.01 3.40 -1.37
C ILE A 284 -6.77 4.63 -1.89
N GLY A 285 -6.31 5.18 -3.02
CA GLY A 285 -7.04 6.20 -3.77
C GLY A 285 -7.94 5.59 -4.84
N VAL A 286 -9.18 6.05 -4.96
CA VAL A 286 -10.16 5.63 -5.95
C VAL A 286 -10.72 6.85 -6.66
N ILE A 287 -10.49 6.98 -7.97
CA ILE A 287 -10.93 8.11 -8.80
C ILE A 287 -11.99 7.63 -9.78
N ALA A 288 -13.15 8.26 -9.75
CA ALA A 288 -14.20 7.97 -10.72
C ALA A 288 -13.74 8.36 -12.13
N ARG A 289 -13.96 7.48 -13.12
CA ARG A 289 -13.66 7.77 -14.54
C ARG A 289 -14.51 8.90 -15.08
N ALA A 290 -15.72 9.06 -14.55
CA ALA A 290 -16.65 10.14 -14.83
C ALA A 290 -17.29 10.63 -13.52
N PRO A 291 -17.50 11.95 -13.33
CA PRO A 291 -18.06 12.50 -12.09
C PRO A 291 -19.39 11.89 -11.65
N GLU A 292 -20.24 11.52 -12.59
CA GLU A 292 -21.56 10.91 -12.37
C GLU A 292 -21.50 9.49 -11.79
N TYR A 293 -20.34 8.82 -11.85
CA TYR A 293 -20.15 7.50 -11.25
C TYR A 293 -19.83 7.57 -9.76
N LEU A 294 -19.25 8.68 -9.30
CA LEU A 294 -18.83 8.84 -7.90
C LEU A 294 -19.95 8.59 -6.89
N PRO A 295 -21.19 9.12 -7.04
CA PRO A 295 -22.24 8.90 -6.05
C PRO A 295 -22.54 7.41 -5.84
N TRP A 296 -22.53 6.60 -6.91
CA TRP A 296 -22.75 5.16 -6.84
C TRP A 296 -21.57 4.42 -6.21
N ILE A 297 -20.34 4.80 -6.60
CA ILE A 297 -19.11 4.26 -5.99
C ILE A 297 -19.11 4.55 -4.49
N ALA A 298 -19.43 5.78 -4.07
CA ALA A 298 -19.31 6.20 -2.69
C ALA A 298 -20.44 5.67 -1.79
N GLU A 299 -21.63 5.42 -2.35
CA GLU A 299 -22.71 4.70 -1.64
C GLU A 299 -22.32 3.25 -1.36
N ALA A 300 -21.68 2.56 -2.32
CA ALA A 300 -21.32 1.15 -2.19
C ALA A 300 -19.99 0.92 -1.44
N LEU A 301 -19.00 1.77 -1.66
CA LEU A 301 -17.64 1.62 -1.14
C LEU A 301 -17.48 2.39 0.19
N THR A 302 -18.17 1.92 1.22
CA THR A 302 -18.09 2.47 2.58
C THR A 302 -16.85 1.96 3.33
N PRO A 303 -16.41 2.61 4.42
CA PRO A 303 -15.35 2.07 5.27
C PRO A 303 -15.61 0.62 5.72
N GLU A 304 -16.85 0.27 6.04
CA GLU A 304 -17.25 -1.07 6.51
C GLU A 304 -17.07 -2.12 5.40
N VAL A 305 -17.44 -1.79 4.16
CA VAL A 305 -17.22 -2.67 3.01
C VAL A 305 -15.73 -2.89 2.75
N VAL A 306 -14.91 -1.84 2.89
CA VAL A 306 -13.45 -1.97 2.75
C VAL A 306 -12.84 -2.77 3.91
N VAL A 307 -13.35 -2.63 5.14
CA VAL A 307 -12.95 -3.46 6.28
C VAL A 307 -13.22 -4.94 6.01
N ASP A 308 -14.43 -5.28 5.55
CA ASP A 308 -14.81 -6.65 5.25
C ASP A 308 -13.93 -7.24 4.13
N TRP A 309 -13.79 -6.51 3.02
CA TRP A 309 -13.01 -6.93 1.86
C TRP A 309 -11.52 -7.12 2.18
N MET A 310 -10.96 -6.22 2.99
CA MET A 310 -9.54 -6.18 3.36
C MET A 310 -9.24 -6.82 4.72
N SER A 311 -10.19 -7.57 5.29
CA SER A 311 -10.06 -8.24 6.59
C SER A 311 -8.84 -9.18 6.65
N HIS A 312 -8.46 -9.76 5.52
CA HIS A 312 -7.30 -10.64 5.39
C HIS A 312 -5.95 -9.94 5.53
N VAL A 313 -5.89 -8.60 5.40
CA VAL A 313 -4.67 -7.80 5.60
C VAL A 313 -4.72 -6.90 6.84
N LEU A 314 -5.90 -6.50 7.30
CA LEU A 314 -6.06 -5.62 8.45
C LEU A 314 -5.57 -6.28 9.75
N ASP A 315 -4.96 -5.48 10.61
CA ASP A 315 -4.63 -5.93 11.97
C ASP A 315 -5.93 -6.18 12.76
N PRO A 316 -6.11 -7.36 13.38
CA PRO A 316 -7.37 -7.71 14.03
C PRO A 316 -7.66 -6.91 15.30
N LEU A 317 -6.68 -6.21 15.88
CA LEU A 317 -6.82 -5.45 17.11
C LEU A 317 -6.77 -3.94 16.87
N LEU A 318 -5.87 -3.51 15.98
CA LEU A 318 -5.57 -2.09 15.74
C LEU A 318 -5.97 -1.62 14.34
N GLY A 319 -6.51 -2.50 13.50
CA GLY A 319 -6.94 -2.18 12.16
C GLY A 319 -8.18 -1.30 12.16
N ARG A 320 -8.13 -0.21 11.39
CA ARG A 320 -9.27 0.66 11.11
C ARG A 320 -9.21 1.18 9.68
N VAL A 321 -10.35 1.57 9.14
CA VAL A 321 -10.43 2.18 7.81
C VAL A 321 -11.08 3.54 7.93
N GLU A 322 -10.36 4.55 7.47
CA GLU A 322 -10.88 5.90 7.31
C GLU A 322 -11.10 6.21 5.84
N ARG A 323 -12.04 7.12 5.55
CA ARG A 323 -12.40 7.52 4.19
C ARG A 323 -12.61 9.02 4.10
N TRP A 324 -11.98 9.64 3.12
CA TRP A 324 -12.18 11.05 2.76
C TRP A 324 -12.68 11.19 1.34
N TYR A 325 -13.50 12.22 1.11
CA TYR A 325 -13.96 12.62 -0.22
C TYR A 325 -13.15 13.83 -0.68
N LEU A 326 -12.67 13.78 -1.92
CA LEU A 326 -12.00 14.91 -2.59
C LEU A 326 -12.90 15.41 -3.74
N PRO A 327 -13.63 16.51 -3.54
CA PRO A 327 -14.55 17.06 -4.55
C PRO A 327 -13.86 17.48 -5.85
N GLY A 328 -12.63 17.99 -5.79
CA GLY A 328 -11.93 18.53 -6.95
C GLY A 328 -11.61 17.46 -8.03
N THR A 329 -11.37 16.22 -7.60
CA THR A 329 -11.03 15.07 -8.45
C THR A 329 -12.13 14.02 -8.52
N HIS A 330 -13.28 14.24 -7.88
CA HIS A 330 -14.36 13.25 -7.77
C HIS A 330 -13.86 11.87 -7.30
N SER A 331 -13.13 11.87 -6.19
CA SER A 331 -12.41 10.69 -5.71
C SER A 331 -12.56 10.43 -4.22
N LEU A 332 -12.29 9.19 -3.83
CA LEU A 332 -12.26 8.73 -2.45
C LEU A 332 -10.82 8.35 -2.08
N ASN A 333 -10.41 8.70 -0.87
CA ASN A 333 -9.14 8.29 -0.29
C ASN A 333 -9.44 7.42 0.93
N PHE A 334 -8.86 6.23 0.99
CA PHE A 334 -8.97 5.33 2.13
C PHE A 334 -7.62 5.19 2.81
N LEU A 335 -7.62 5.14 4.13
CA LEU A 335 -6.44 4.78 4.93
C LEU A 335 -6.78 3.55 5.76
N LEU A 336 -6.12 2.44 5.45
CA LEU A 336 -6.24 1.16 6.14
C LEU A 336 -5.09 1.06 7.13
N GLU A 337 -5.40 1.22 8.41
CA GLU A 337 -4.38 1.28 9.41
C GLU A 337 -3.83 -0.08 9.83
N ASN A 338 -2.51 -0.13 10.05
CA ASN A 338 -1.80 -1.33 10.49
C ASN A 338 -1.95 -2.53 9.53
N ALA A 339 -2.26 -2.26 8.26
CA ALA A 339 -2.54 -3.28 7.26
C ALA A 339 -1.29 -3.91 6.63
N LEU A 340 -0.06 -3.56 7.04
CA LEU A 340 1.17 -4.05 6.40
C LEU A 340 2.01 -5.02 7.23
N GLY A 341 1.59 -5.39 8.44
CA GLY A 341 2.36 -6.34 9.27
C GLY A 341 3.71 -5.80 9.74
N GLY A 342 3.74 -4.52 10.13
CA GLY A 342 4.94 -3.81 10.61
C GLY A 342 5.53 -2.80 9.63
N GLY A 343 4.92 -2.63 8.45
CA GLY A 343 5.36 -1.72 7.38
C GLY A 343 6.37 -2.34 6.44
N GLY A 344 6.66 -1.68 5.31
CA GLY A 344 7.42 -2.28 4.20
C GLY A 344 8.77 -2.89 4.57
N ALA A 345 9.49 -2.29 5.52
CA ALA A 345 10.79 -2.80 5.97
C ALA A 345 10.69 -4.05 6.86
N ALA A 346 9.61 -4.19 7.63
CA ALA A 346 9.42 -5.26 8.62
C ALA A 346 8.49 -6.38 8.14
N SER A 347 7.62 -6.10 7.18
CA SER A 347 6.59 -7.03 6.71
C SER A 347 7.21 -8.34 6.19
N LEU A 348 6.54 -9.45 6.50
CA LEU A 348 6.85 -10.76 5.92
C LEU A 348 6.01 -11.07 4.68
N ARG A 349 5.04 -10.21 4.33
CA ARG A 349 4.06 -10.43 3.25
C ARG A 349 4.68 -10.29 1.86
N GLY A 350 4.03 -10.87 0.85
CA GLY A 350 4.47 -10.83 -0.55
C GLY A 350 4.35 -9.44 -1.18
N ASP A 351 3.36 -8.67 -0.74
CA ASP A 351 3.20 -7.26 -1.07
C ASP A 351 3.41 -6.40 0.19
N PRO A 352 4.67 -6.16 0.59
CA PRO A 352 4.99 -5.45 1.84
C PRO A 352 4.60 -3.96 1.79
N GLN A 353 4.30 -3.42 0.61
CA GLN A 353 3.92 -2.02 0.41
C GLN A 353 2.42 -1.83 0.10
N GLY A 354 1.64 -2.92 0.00
CA GLY A 354 0.22 -2.85 -0.31
C GLY A 354 -0.10 -2.33 -1.71
N LYS A 355 0.83 -2.43 -2.68
CA LYS A 355 0.66 -1.90 -4.05
C LYS A 355 -0.38 -2.64 -4.88
N ALA A 356 -0.68 -3.89 -4.54
CA ALA A 356 -1.68 -4.70 -5.23
C ALA A 356 -3.10 -4.50 -4.66
N LEU A 357 -3.25 -3.91 -3.47
CA LEU A 357 -4.54 -3.86 -2.77
C LEU A 357 -5.58 -3.03 -3.51
N ALA A 358 -5.20 -1.92 -4.15
CA ALA A 358 -6.11 -1.18 -5.03
C ALA A 358 -6.64 -2.05 -6.17
N GLN A 359 -5.77 -2.86 -6.79
CA GLN A 359 -6.18 -3.72 -7.90
C GLN A 359 -7.15 -4.82 -7.45
N GLN A 360 -7.00 -5.33 -6.22
CA GLN A 360 -7.97 -6.26 -5.64
C GLN A 360 -9.31 -5.57 -5.34
N LEU A 361 -9.28 -4.32 -4.86
CA LEU A 361 -10.48 -3.54 -4.57
C LEU A 361 -11.31 -3.28 -5.83
N LEU A 362 -10.67 -3.16 -7.00
CA LEU A 362 -11.33 -2.92 -8.28
C LEU A 362 -12.28 -4.05 -8.72
N ASP A 363 -12.23 -5.24 -8.09
CA ASP A 363 -13.14 -6.35 -8.35
C ASP A 363 -14.50 -6.23 -7.62
N ILE A 364 -14.62 -5.32 -6.65
CA ILE A 364 -15.87 -5.08 -5.93
C ILE A 364 -16.98 -4.69 -6.91
N GLN A 365 -18.14 -5.31 -6.77
CA GLN A 365 -19.32 -5.01 -7.58
C GLN A 365 -20.03 -3.76 -7.06
N ILE A 366 -20.28 -2.80 -7.93
CA ILE A 366 -20.93 -1.52 -7.62
C ILE A 366 -22.34 -1.54 -8.21
N PRO A 367 -23.39 -1.46 -7.38
CA PRO A 367 -24.75 -1.28 -7.84
C PRO A 367 -24.91 0.04 -8.59
N VAL A 368 -25.47 -0.01 -9.80
CA VAL A 368 -25.70 1.15 -10.67
C VAL A 368 -27.03 1.01 -11.42
N PRO A 369 -27.57 2.09 -12.02
CA PRO A 369 -28.66 1.99 -12.97
C PRO A 369 -28.23 1.20 -14.22
N GLN A 370 -29.16 0.46 -14.82
CA GLN A 370 -28.95 -0.27 -16.07
C GLN A 370 -28.41 0.65 -17.17
N SER A 371 -28.86 1.90 -17.23
CA SER A 371 -28.37 2.88 -18.20
C SER A 371 -26.88 3.21 -18.07
N ILE A 372 -26.28 3.07 -16.89
CA ILE A 372 -24.82 3.19 -16.70
C ILE A 372 -24.15 1.89 -17.13
N ALA A 373 -24.70 0.72 -16.74
CA ALA A 373 -24.15 -0.58 -17.14
C ALA A 373 -24.08 -0.73 -18.66
N ASP A 374 -25.15 -0.37 -19.38
CA ASP A 374 -25.23 -0.45 -20.85
C ASP A 374 -24.19 0.42 -21.57
N GLN A 375 -23.65 1.46 -20.92
CA GLN A 375 -22.60 2.33 -21.49
C GLN A 375 -21.19 1.76 -21.32
N LEU A 376 -21.04 0.77 -20.43
CA LEU A 376 -19.75 0.23 -20.00
C LEU A 376 -19.46 -1.16 -20.58
N ASP A 377 -20.43 -1.78 -21.24
CA ASP A 377 -20.34 -3.10 -21.87
C ASP A 377 -19.41 -3.14 -23.08
#